data_AF-A0A537AFL0-F1
#
_entry.id   AF-A0A537AFL0-F1
#
_cell.length_a   1.000
_cell.length_b   1.000
_cell.length_c   1.000
_cell.angle_alpha   90.00
_cell.angle_beta   90.00
_cell.angle_gamma   90.00
#
_symmetry.space_group_name_H-M   'P 1'
#
loop_
_entity.id
_entity.type
_entity.pdbx_description
1 polymer ?
#
loop_
_entity_poly.entity_id
_entity_poly.type
_entity_poly.pdbx_seq_one_letter_code
_entity_poly.pdbx_strand_id
1 'polypeptide(L)' 'MKTITVKLPEALAAWLSRYSRKLGRPQSDVVREALQRVSAGESGTSCHDAFADVCGVIEGPKDLSTNPKHLSGFGE' A
#
# COMPACT_ATOMS: atom_id res chain seq x y z
N MET A 1 -14.20 -10.83 -12.10
CA MET A 1 -13.34 -9.93 -12.90
C MET A 1 -14.23 -8.93 -13.62
N LYS A 2 -13.93 -7.64 -13.57
CA LYS A 2 -14.58 -6.62 -14.43
C LYS A 2 -13.56 -6.16 -15.47
N THR A 3 -13.99 -6.02 -16.72
CA THR A 3 -13.14 -5.54 -17.82
C THR A 3 -13.26 -4.03 -17.92
N ILE A 4 -12.11 -3.37 -18.05
CA ILE A 4 -12.03 -1.94 -18.34
C ILE A 4 -11.30 -1.73 -19.66
N THR A 5 -11.68 -0.70 -20.40
CA THR A 5 -10.96 -0.25 -21.59
C THR A 5 -10.21 1.02 -21.22
N VAL A 6 -8.89 1.01 -21.43
CA VAL A 6 -8.02 2.13 -21.07
C VAL A 6 -7.28 2.60 -22.31
N LYS A 7 -7.28 3.91 -22.56
CA LYS A 7 -6.44 4.51 -23.61
C LYS A 7 -5.01 4.64 -23.09
N LEU A 8 -4.04 4.12 -23.83
CA LEU A 8 -2.63 4.19 -23.48
C LEU A 8 -1.87 4.97 -24.57
N PRO A 9 -0.88 5.80 -24.20
CA PRO A 9 0.09 6.30 -25.16
C PRO A 9 0.75 5.15 -25.90
N GLU A 10 1.02 5.33 -27.20
CA GLU A 10 1.54 4.27 -28.06
C GLU A 10 2.87 3.69 -27.55
N ALA A 11 3.77 4.56 -27.07
CA ALA A 11 5.03 4.14 -26.47
C ALA A 11 4.83 3.21 -25.25
N LEU A 12 3.81 3.48 -24.41
CA LEU A 12 3.50 2.69 -23.22
C LEU A 12 2.87 1.34 -23.60
N ALA A 13 1.98 1.32 -24.59
CA ALA A 13 1.40 0.09 -25.11
C ALA A 13 2.48 -0.83 -25.73
N ALA A 14 3.40 -0.25 -26.51
CA ALA A 14 4.52 -0.99 -27.09
C ALA A 14 5.44 -1.56 -26.01
N TRP A 15 5.74 -0.79 -24.96
CA TRP A 15 6.51 -1.27 -23.81
C TRP A 15 5.80 -2.42 -23.09
N LEU A 16 4.51 -2.28 -22.78
CA LEU A 16 3.73 -3.30 -22.07
C LEU A 16 3.72 -4.62 -22.84
N SER A 17 3.57 -4.57 -24.16
CA SER A 17 3.59 -5.75 -25.03
C SER A 17 4.94 -6.46 -25.01
N ARG A 18 6.06 -5.72 -25.10
CA ARG A 18 7.40 -6.32 -25.00
C ARG A 18 7.65 -6.92 -23.62
N TYR A 19 7.26 -6.21 -22.56
CA TYR A 19 7.47 -6.62 -21.19
C TYR A 19 6.68 -7.88 -20.83
N SER A 20 5.41 -7.95 -21.23
CA SER A 20 4.56 -9.12 -20.96
C SER A 20 5.08 -10.37 -21.70
N ARG A 21 5.54 -10.21 -22.95
CA ARG A 21 6.18 -11.29 -23.74
C ARG A 21 7.46 -11.77 -23.08
N LYS A 22 8.32 -10.86 -22.61
CA LYS A 22 9.55 -11.21 -21.89
C LYS A 22 9.27 -12.03 -20.63
N LEU A 23 8.17 -11.73 -19.93
CA LEU A 23 7.74 -12.44 -18.74
C LEU A 23 6.93 -13.73 -19.02
N GLY A 24 6.52 -13.98 -20.28
CA GLY A 24 5.61 -15.09 -20.61
C GLY A 24 4.21 -14.95 -19.99
N ARG A 25 3.79 -13.72 -19.70
CA ARG A 25 2.52 -13.42 -19.00
C ARG A 25 1.59 -12.58 -19.89
N PRO A 26 0.26 -12.70 -19.73
CA PRO A 26 -0.66 -11.83 -20.45
C PRO A 26 -0.54 -10.38 -19.95
N GLN A 27 -0.77 -9.42 -20.84
CA GLN A 27 -0.69 -7.99 -20.51
C GLN A 27 -1.65 -7.61 -19.36
N SER A 28 -2.83 -8.23 -19.32
CA SER A 28 -3.82 -8.02 -18.27
C SER A 28 -3.30 -8.37 -16.88
N ASP A 29 -2.45 -9.38 -16.75
CA ASP A 29 -1.87 -9.75 -15.45
C ASP A 29 -0.82 -8.76 -15.00
N VAL A 30 0.01 -8.27 -15.93
CA VAL A 30 0.99 -7.21 -15.64
C VAL A 30 0.27 -5.93 -15.19
N VAL A 31 -0.78 -5.52 -15.92
CA VAL A 31 -1.56 -4.32 -15.58
C VAL A 31 -2.26 -4.49 -14.23
N ARG A 32 -2.88 -5.64 -13.98
CA ARG A 32 -3.57 -5.92 -12.72
C ARG A 32 -2.61 -5.91 -11.54
N GLU A 33 -1.44 -6.54 -11.68
CA GLU A 33 -0.42 -6.55 -10.64
C GLU A 33 0.09 -5.15 -10.33
N ALA A 34 0.35 -4.33 -11.36
CA ALA A 34 0.73 -2.94 -11.16
C ALA A 34 -0.35 -2.15 -10.40
N LEU A 35 -1.62 -2.31 -10.79
CA LEU A 35 -2.75 -1.67 -10.11
C LEU A 35 -2.89 -2.15 -8.67
N GLN A 36 -2.71 -3.45 -8.39
CA GLN A 36 -2.76 -4.02 -7.05
C GLN A 36 -1.64 -3.49 -6.16
N ARG A 37 -0.41 -3.37 -6.69
CA ARG A 37 0.72 -2.79 -5.96
C ARG A 37 0.47 -1.33 -5.59
N VAL A 38 -0.08 -0.54 -6.52
CA VAL A 38 -0.42 0.86 -6.26
C VAL A 38 -1.56 0.96 -5.25
N SER A 39 -2.63 0.18 -5.41
CA SER A 39 -3.75 0.18 -4.45
C SER A 39 -3.33 -0.30 -3.06
N ALA A 40 -2.42 -1.27 -2.97
CA ALA A 40 -1.85 -1.72 -1.71
C ALA A 40 -0.92 -0.67 -1.08
N GLY A 41 -0.30 0.19 -1.90
CA GLY A 41 0.51 1.32 -1.46
C GLY A 41 -0.28 2.50 -0.90
N GLU A 42 -1.57 2.63 -1.24
CA GLU A 42 -2.48 3.62 -0.63
C GLU A 42 -3.17 3.10 0.63
N SER A 43 -3.33 1.78 0.76
CA SER A 43 -3.67 1.11 2.02
C SER A 43 -2.39 0.66 2.73
N GLY A 44 -1.44 1.58 2.94
CA GLY A 44 -0.32 1.31 3.82
C GLY A 44 -0.89 0.82 5.16
N THR A 45 -0.44 -0.35 5.61
CA THR A 45 -0.76 -0.89 6.93
C THR A 45 -0.61 0.23 7.93
N SER A 46 -1.68 0.61 8.63
CA SER A 46 -1.57 1.65 9.63
C SER A 46 -0.55 1.21 10.68
N CYS A 47 0.13 2.15 11.35
CA CYS A 47 1.03 1.77 12.44
C CYS A 47 0.31 0.89 13.46
N HIS A 48 -0.98 1.13 13.71
CA HIS A 48 -1.82 0.26 14.54
C HIS A 48 -1.86 -1.17 14.00
N ASP A 49 -2.15 -1.36 12.71
CA ASP A 49 -2.25 -2.70 12.11
C ASP A 49 -0.90 -3.42 12.07
N ALA A 50 0.21 -2.67 11.94
CA ALA A 50 1.56 -3.22 11.94
C ALA A 50 2.01 -3.72 13.33
N PHE A 51 1.45 -3.16 14.40
CA PHE A 51 1.76 -3.50 15.80
C PHE A 51 0.58 -4.17 16.53
N ALA A 52 -0.41 -4.68 15.79
CA ALA A 52 -1.63 -5.23 16.37
C ALA A 52 -1.40 -6.43 17.31
N ASP A 53 -0.33 -7.19 17.06
CA ASP A 53 0.11 -8.33 17.88
C ASP A 53 0.67 -7.92 19.25
N VAL A 54 1.17 -6.69 19.36
CA VAL A 54 1.70 -6.12 20.61
C VAL A 54 0.78 -5.08 21.24
N CYS A 55 -0.35 -4.76 20.61
CA CYS A 55 -1.37 -3.88 21.19
C CYS A 55 -1.97 -4.50 22.46
N GLY A 56 -1.98 -3.75 23.56
CA GLY A 56 -2.58 -4.16 24.84
C GLY A 56 -1.66 -4.93 25.78
N VAL A 57 -0.36 -5.07 25.47
CA VAL A 57 0.63 -5.70 26.36
C VAL A 57 0.91 -4.87 27.63
N ILE A 58 0.66 -3.55 27.57
CA ILE A 58 0.93 -2.61 28.66
C ILE A 58 -0.38 -1.91 29.04
N GLU A 59 -0.66 -1.83 30.35
CA GLU A 59 -1.74 -0.99 30.86
C GLU A 59 -1.30 0.48 30.92
N GLY A 60 -2.12 1.38 30.38
CA GLY A 60 -1.84 2.80 30.38
C GLY A 60 -3.11 3.66 30.23
N PRO A 61 -2.98 4.98 30.42
CA PRO A 61 -4.06 5.94 30.17
C PRO A 61 -4.62 5.81 28.74
N LYS A 62 -5.95 5.91 28.59
CA LYS A 62 -6.62 5.80 27.29
C LYS A 62 -6.26 6.92 26.31
N ASP A 63 -5.71 8.01 26.82
CA ASP A 63 -5.36 9.24 26.10
C ASP A 63 -3.85 9.49 26.03
N LEU A 64 -3.03 8.44 26.24
CA LEU A 64 -1.57 8.55 26.27
C LEU A 64 -0.98 9.20 25.01
N SER A 65 -1.56 8.96 23.84
CA SER A 65 -1.11 9.50 22.55
C SER A 65 -1.69 10.87 22.18
N THR A 66 -2.68 11.37 22.93
CA THR A 66 -3.43 12.59 22.57
C THR A 66 -3.39 13.67 23.64
N ASN A 67 -3.08 13.33 24.89
CA ASN A 67 -3.03 14.26 26.00
C ASN A 67 -1.62 14.87 26.15
N PRO A 68 -1.45 16.18 25.90
CA PRO A 68 -0.13 16.83 25.93
C PRO A 68 0.60 16.73 27.27
N LYS A 69 -0.12 16.51 28.38
CA LYS A 69 0.47 16.35 29.71
C LYS A 69 1.41 15.13 29.79
N HIS A 70 1.14 14.09 29.00
CA HIS A 70 1.94 12.87 28.98
C HIS A 70 3.18 12.96 28.08
N LEU A 71 3.31 14.02 27.28
CA LEU A 71 4.42 14.22 26.33
C LEU A 71 5.56 15.09 26.89
N SER A 72 5.46 15.52 28.14
CA SER A 72 6.52 16.32 28.80
C SER A 72 7.83 15.53 28.84
N GLY A 73 8.91 16.09 28.29
CA GLY A 73 10.24 15.45 28.24
C GLY A 73 10.39 14.37 27.14
N PHE A 74 9.43 14.26 26.22
CA PHE A 74 9.54 13.33 25.11
C PHE A 74 10.55 13.84 24.06
N GLY A 75 11.68 13.14 23.90
CA GLY A 75 12.69 13.42 22.86
C GLY A 75 13.84 14.34 23.28
N GLU A 76 13.97 14.63 24.59
CA GLU A 76 15.15 15.29 25.19
C GLU A 76 16.29 14.29 25.51
#